data_AF-A0AAD4Z6P7-F1
#
_entry.id   AF-A0AAD4Z6P7-F1
#
_cell.length_a   1.000
_cell.length_b   1.000
_cell.length_c   1.000
_cell.angle_alpha   90.00
_cell.angle_beta   90.00
_cell.angle_gamma   90.00
#
_symmetry.space_group_name_H-M   'P 1'
#
loop_
_entity.id
_entity.type
_entity.pdbx_description
1 polymer ?
#
loop_
_entity_poly.entity_id
_entity_poly.type
_entity_poly.pdbx_seq_one_letter_code
_entity_poly.pdbx_strand_id
1 'polypeptide(L)'
;MLDMAEAFKIAHQHNLIGEDYSQAMLLELKGLDASRIDTLNKLLAGLSRASNKRVKNKSFEEGEIVWKAVLALGTQVGGYGKWSPTWEGPFIIKQVLGLGAYILQDRDGDIHVAPINGKWLKKFYPTMWDSQAVQTDPRIEKEKDGTAV
;
A
#
# COMPACT_ATOMS: atom_id res chain seq x y z
N MET A 1 48.59 -32.58 23.43
CA MET A 1 49.67 -32.37 22.46
C MET A 1 49.34 -33.27 21.28
N LEU A 2 48.88 -32.70 20.17
CA LEU A 2 48.41 -33.45 19.01
C LEU A 2 49.60 -34.21 18.40
N ASP A 3 49.42 -35.49 18.07
CA ASP A 3 50.47 -36.36 17.52
C ASP A 3 50.92 -35.82 16.14
N MET A 4 52.23 -35.64 15.96
CA MET A 4 52.86 -35.14 14.73
C MET A 4 52.49 -35.98 13.50
N ALA A 5 52.18 -37.27 13.68
CA ALA A 5 51.72 -38.15 12.62
C ALA A 5 50.31 -37.78 12.11
N GLU A 6 49.44 -37.30 13.00
CA GLU A 6 48.06 -36.90 12.68
C GLU A 6 48.04 -35.54 11.95
N ALA A 7 48.92 -34.62 12.38
CA ALA A 7 49.14 -33.34 11.70
C ALA A 7 49.71 -33.50 10.29
N PHE A 8 50.61 -34.47 10.09
CA PHE A 8 51.17 -34.78 8.77
C PHE A 8 50.12 -35.38 7.82
N LYS A 9 49.21 -36.20 8.34
CA LYS A 9 48.11 -36.81 7.56
C LYS A 9 47.09 -35.76 7.11
N ILE A 10 46.74 -34.82 8.00
CA ILE A 10 45.91 -33.65 7.69
C ILE A 10 46.61 -32.78 6.64
N ALA A 11 47.90 -32.44 6.82
CA ALA A 11 48.66 -31.63 5.87
C ALA A 11 48.81 -32.29 4.48
N HIS A 12 48.96 -33.62 4.41
CA HIS A 12 49.08 -34.35 3.14
C HIS A 12 47.75 -34.47 2.40
N GLN A 13 46.60 -34.51 3.10
CA GLN A 13 45.28 -34.44 2.47
C GLN A 13 45.00 -33.06 1.85
N HIS A 14 45.60 -32.00 2.38
CA HIS A 14 45.45 -30.62 1.89
C HIS A 14 46.39 -30.24 0.74
N ASN A 15 47.23 -31.18 0.27
CA ASN A 15 48.06 -30.97 -0.93
C ASN A 15 47.26 -31.09 -2.25
N LEU A 16 45.93 -31.24 -2.16
CA LEU A 16 45.00 -31.00 -3.25
C LEU A 16 44.24 -29.70 -3.00
N ILE A 17 44.83 -28.63 -3.54
CA ILE A 17 44.14 -27.47 -4.14
C ILE A 17 43.39 -26.55 -3.15
N GLY A 18 44.12 -25.58 -2.56
CA GLY A 18 43.50 -24.45 -1.83
C GLY A 18 42.52 -23.63 -2.69
N GLU A 19 42.68 -23.66 -4.01
CA GLU A 19 41.71 -23.11 -4.97
C GLU A 19 40.40 -23.92 -4.96
N ASP A 20 40.45 -25.26 -4.93
CA ASP A 20 39.27 -26.14 -4.98
C ASP A 20 38.50 -26.08 -3.65
N TYR A 21 39.23 -26.03 -2.52
CA TYR A 21 38.64 -25.78 -1.20
C TYR A 21 37.95 -24.41 -1.11
N SER A 22 38.60 -23.35 -1.60
CA SER A 22 38.02 -22.00 -1.58
C SER A 22 36.85 -21.86 -2.56
N GLN A 23 36.89 -22.54 -3.72
CA GLN A 23 35.77 -22.64 -4.66
C GLN A 23 34.58 -23.38 -4.05
N ALA A 24 34.81 -24.51 -3.37
CA ALA A 24 33.76 -25.27 -2.68
C ALA A 24 33.09 -24.43 -1.57
N MET A 25 33.89 -23.76 -0.74
CA MET A 25 33.40 -22.87 0.31
C MET A 25 32.56 -21.71 -0.26
N LEU A 26 33.00 -21.12 -1.37
CA LEU A 26 32.26 -20.05 -2.06
C LEU A 26 30.92 -20.55 -2.62
N LEU A 27 30.89 -21.77 -3.16
CA LEU A 27 29.67 -22.38 -3.70
C LEU A 27 28.65 -22.65 -2.59
N GLU A 28 29.09 -23.16 -1.43
CA GLU A 28 28.23 -23.37 -0.27
C GLU A 28 27.64 -22.05 0.25
N LEU A 29 28.45 -20.98 0.34
CA LEU A 29 27.99 -19.65 0.74
C LEU A 29 26.94 -19.09 -0.22
N LYS A 30 27.17 -19.20 -1.55
CA LYS A 30 26.18 -18.79 -2.56
C LYS A 30 24.89 -19.60 -2.46
N GLY A 31 25.00 -20.90 -2.19
CA GLY A 31 23.84 -21.78 -1.96
C GLY A 31 23.03 -21.38 -0.72
N LEU A 32 23.71 -21.03 0.37
CA LEU A 32 23.10 -20.51 1.59
C LEU A 32 22.35 -19.20 1.33
N ASP A 33 22.92 -18.27 0.58
CA ASP A 33 22.28 -17.00 0.26
C ASP A 33 21.07 -17.19 -0.66
N ALA A 34 21.15 -18.07 -1.66
CA ALA A 34 20.00 -18.42 -2.50
C ALA A 34 18.84 -19.02 -1.68
N SER A 35 19.16 -19.92 -0.74
CA SER A 35 18.17 -20.52 0.16
C SER A 35 17.54 -19.48 1.11
N ARG A 36 18.34 -18.54 1.64
CA ARG A 36 17.84 -17.42 2.45
C ARG A 36 16.91 -16.50 1.65
N ILE A 37 17.26 -16.17 0.41
CA ILE A 37 16.41 -15.33 -0.45
C ILE A 37 15.08 -16.04 -0.76
N ASP A 38 15.12 -17.33 -1.09
CA ASP A 38 13.91 -18.13 -1.35
C ASP A 38 13.01 -18.22 -0.11
N THR A 39 13.58 -18.49 1.07
CA THR A 39 12.82 -18.55 2.33
C THR A 39 12.21 -17.19 2.69
N LEU A 40 12.94 -16.08 2.53
CA LEU A 40 12.41 -14.72 2.74
C LEU A 40 11.26 -14.41 1.79
N ASN A 41 11.40 -14.74 0.50
CA ASN A 41 10.35 -14.55 -0.50
C ASN A 41 9.09 -15.36 -0.15
N LYS A 42 9.24 -16.61 0.28
CA LYS A 42 8.12 -17.48 0.70
C LYS A 42 7.39 -16.91 1.92
N LEU A 43 8.13 -16.41 2.91
CA LEU A 43 7.56 -15.77 4.10
C LEU A 43 6.79 -14.50 3.72
N LEU A 44 7.38 -13.63 2.90
CA LEU A 44 6.75 -12.39 2.47
C LEU A 44 5.49 -12.64 1.63
N ALA A 45 5.54 -13.63 0.72
CA ALA A 45 4.38 -14.05 -0.06
C ALA A 45 3.26 -14.64 0.82
N GLY A 46 3.59 -15.36 1.89
CA GLY A 46 2.63 -15.85 2.87
C GLY A 46 1.92 -14.71 3.62
N LEU A 47 2.68 -13.72 4.09
CA LEU A 47 2.18 -12.55 4.79
C LEU A 47 1.24 -11.70 3.91
N SER A 48 1.63 -11.45 2.65
CA SER A 48 0.80 -10.73 1.68
C SER A 48 -0.54 -11.44 1.42
N ARG A 49 -0.51 -12.76 1.19
CA ARG A 49 -1.73 -13.56 0.98
C ARG A 49 -2.65 -13.56 2.20
N ALA A 50 -2.09 -13.69 3.41
CA ALA A 50 -2.86 -13.69 4.65
C ALA A 50 -3.51 -12.33 4.93
N SER A 51 -2.81 -11.23 4.66
CA SER A 51 -3.32 -9.86 4.80
C SER A 51 -4.47 -9.56 3.82
N ASN A 52 -4.33 -10.02 2.57
CA ASN A 52 -5.30 -9.69 1.50
C ASN A 52 -6.60 -10.51 1.56
N LYS A 53 -6.62 -11.66 2.24
CA LYS A 53 -7.77 -12.58 2.25
C LYS A 53 -9.05 -12.01 2.88
N ARG A 54 -8.95 -10.99 3.74
CA ARG A 54 -10.10 -10.44 4.50
C ARG A 54 -10.63 -9.11 3.97
N VAL A 55 -10.02 -8.54 2.93
CA VAL A 55 -10.47 -7.28 2.35
C VAL A 55 -11.51 -7.60 1.28
N LYS A 56 -12.78 -7.22 1.49
CA LYS A 56 -13.75 -7.22 0.39
C LYS A 56 -13.23 -6.25 -0.67
N ASN A 57 -12.99 -6.74 -1.89
CA ASN A 57 -12.52 -5.91 -3.00
C ASN A 57 -13.57 -4.85 -3.32
N LYS A 58 -13.39 -3.65 -2.75
CA LYS A 58 -14.05 -2.44 -3.21
C LYS A 58 -13.07 -1.75 -4.14
N SER A 59 -13.40 -1.67 -5.42
CA SER A 59 -12.69 -0.87 -6.40
C SER A 59 -13.47 0.42 -6.65
N PHE A 60 -12.73 1.50 -6.89
CA PHE A 60 -13.29 2.77 -7.32
C PHE A 60 -12.59 3.23 -8.60
N GLU A 61 -13.28 4.04 -9.39
CA GLU A 61 -12.78 4.63 -10.64
C GLU A 61 -12.55 6.13 -10.49
N GLU A 62 -11.68 6.70 -11.32
CA GLU A 62 -11.50 8.15 -11.37
C GLU A 62 -12.82 8.85 -11.73
N GLY A 63 -13.12 9.96 -11.05
CA GLY A 63 -14.39 10.67 -11.19
C GLY A 63 -15.52 10.15 -10.30
N GLU A 64 -15.37 8.98 -9.66
CA GLU A 64 -16.39 8.50 -8.73
C GLU A 64 -16.45 9.35 -7.45
N ILE A 65 -17.67 9.57 -6.97
CA ILE A 65 -17.92 10.29 -5.73
C ILE A 65 -17.96 9.30 -4.56
N VAL A 66 -17.21 9.61 -3.49
CA VAL A 66 -17.04 8.73 -2.33
C VAL A 66 -17.12 9.49 -1.00
N TRP A 67 -17.62 8.82 0.03
CA TRP A 67 -17.45 9.22 1.42
C TRP A 67 -16.11 8.71 1.96
N LYS A 68 -15.43 9.54 2.76
CA LYS A 68 -14.19 9.18 3.47
C LYS A 68 -14.47 8.96 4.96
N ALA A 69 -13.86 7.95 5.57
CA ALA A 69 -13.99 7.72 7.01
C ALA A 69 -13.12 8.71 7.83
N VAL A 70 -13.70 9.33 8.86
CA VAL A 70 -13.01 10.28 9.77
C VAL A 70 -12.28 9.55 10.90
N LEU A 71 -12.85 8.45 11.39
CA LEU A 71 -12.33 7.66 12.50
C LEU A 71 -12.13 6.20 12.08
N ALA A 72 -11.13 5.55 12.66
CA ALA A 72 -11.07 4.09 12.61
C ALA A 72 -12.31 3.53 13.32
N LEU A 73 -13.00 2.58 12.68
CA LEU A 73 -14.18 1.91 13.23
C LEU A 73 -13.89 1.42 14.66
N GLY A 74 -14.52 2.05 15.65
CA GLY A 74 -14.42 1.67 17.07
C GLY A 74 -13.50 2.54 17.95
N THR A 75 -12.87 3.60 17.44
CA THR A 75 -12.05 4.50 18.28
C THR A 75 -12.91 5.59 18.92
N GLN A 76 -12.98 5.62 20.26
CA GLN A 76 -13.53 6.74 21.03
C GLN A 76 -12.40 7.78 21.20
N VAL A 77 -12.40 8.81 20.37
CA VAL A 77 -11.47 9.95 20.53
C VAL A 77 -12.21 11.04 21.32
N GLY A 78 -11.56 11.66 22.30
CA GLY A 78 -12.15 12.78 23.05
C GLY A 78 -12.66 13.87 22.11
N GLY A 79 -13.96 14.16 22.17
CA GLY A 79 -14.67 15.05 21.22
C GLY A 79 -15.58 14.32 20.22
N TYR A 80 -15.42 13.00 20.04
CA TYR A 80 -16.25 12.18 19.19
C TYR A 80 -16.96 11.08 20.00
N GLY A 81 -18.27 11.27 20.24
CA GLY A 81 -19.10 10.33 21.00
C GLY A 81 -19.49 9.08 20.21
N LYS A 82 -20.22 8.17 20.86
CA LYS A 82 -20.77 6.93 20.27
C LYS A 82 -21.58 7.14 18.98
N TRP A 83 -22.07 8.36 18.77
CA TRP A 83 -22.92 8.77 17.65
C TRP A 83 -22.23 9.72 16.68
N SER A 84 -20.93 9.96 16.82
CA SER A 84 -20.20 10.83 15.91
C SER A 84 -20.23 10.27 14.49
N PRO A 85 -20.58 11.09 13.48
CA PRO A 85 -20.62 10.63 12.10
C PRO A 85 -19.25 10.13 11.69
N THR A 86 -19.17 8.86 11.29
CA THR A 86 -17.92 8.20 10.94
C THR A 86 -17.42 8.61 9.54
N TRP A 87 -18.21 9.36 8.78
CA TRP A 87 -17.98 9.64 7.36
C TRP A 87 -18.05 11.15 7.08
N GLU A 88 -17.08 11.65 6.32
CA GLU A 88 -16.97 13.03 5.87
C GLU A 88 -17.07 13.11 4.34
N GLY A 89 -17.70 14.18 3.88
CA GLY A 89 -17.71 14.69 2.50
C GLY A 89 -18.17 13.72 1.41
N PRO A 90 -18.67 14.22 0.29
CA PRO A 90 -18.43 13.57 -0.98
C PRO A 90 -17.13 14.14 -1.56
N PHE A 91 -16.16 13.26 -1.76
CA PHE A 91 -14.90 13.52 -2.48
C PHE A 91 -14.96 12.87 -3.84
N ILE A 92 -14.20 13.39 -4.80
CA ILE A 92 -14.01 12.78 -6.11
C ILE A 92 -12.71 11.98 -6.08
N ILE A 93 -12.73 10.75 -6.62
CA ILE A 93 -11.49 10.01 -6.88
C ILE A 93 -10.73 10.73 -8.00
N LYS A 94 -9.61 11.36 -7.65
CA LYS A 94 -8.78 12.04 -8.63
C LYS A 94 -7.84 11.09 -9.37
N GLN A 95 -7.31 10.09 -8.65
CA GLN A 95 -6.37 9.14 -9.20
C GLN A 95 -6.45 7.79 -8.48
N VAL A 96 -6.31 6.70 -9.25
CA VAL A 96 -6.16 5.33 -8.74
C VAL A 96 -4.69 4.93 -8.75
N LEU A 97 -4.09 4.68 -7.57
CA LEU A 97 -2.65 4.39 -7.43
C LEU A 97 -2.28 2.90 -7.44
N GLY A 98 -3.29 2.02 -7.52
CA GLY A 98 -3.12 0.57 -7.35
C GLY A 98 -3.13 0.15 -5.87
N LEU A 99 -3.13 -1.16 -5.62
CA LEU A 99 -3.17 -1.76 -4.27
C LEU A 99 -4.33 -1.26 -3.38
N GLY A 100 -5.41 -0.75 -3.99
CA GLY A 100 -6.55 -0.16 -3.28
C GLY A 100 -6.25 1.19 -2.62
N ALA A 101 -5.29 1.96 -3.13
CA ALA A 101 -5.00 3.33 -2.71
C ALA A 101 -5.50 4.36 -3.75
N TYR A 102 -5.99 5.49 -3.26
CA TYR A 102 -6.65 6.52 -4.06
C TYR A 102 -6.21 7.92 -3.63
N ILE A 103 -6.11 8.85 -4.58
CA ILE A 103 -6.00 10.29 -4.32
C ILE A 103 -7.41 10.89 -4.40
N LEU A 104 -7.77 11.69 -3.40
CA LEU A 104 -9.05 12.38 -3.36
C LEU A 104 -8.90 13.83 -3.80
N GLN A 105 -9.97 14.36 -4.38
CA GLN A 105 -10.18 15.78 -4.61
C GLN A 105 -11.47 16.19 -3.89
N ASP A 106 -11.45 17.32 -3.20
CA ASP A 106 -12.65 17.86 -2.57
C ASP A 106 -13.54 18.60 -3.57
N ARG A 107 -14.59 19.27 -3.07
CA ARG A 107 -15.53 20.02 -3.90
C ARG A 107 -14.96 21.35 -4.40
N ASP A 108 -14.03 21.94 -3.66
CA ASP A 108 -13.39 23.21 -4.00
C ASP A 108 -12.27 23.01 -5.05
N GLY A 109 -11.91 21.74 -5.29
CA GLY A 109 -10.95 21.32 -6.30
C GLY A 109 -9.57 21.01 -5.70
N ASP A 110 -9.41 21.11 -4.38
CA ASP A 110 -8.15 20.84 -3.71
C ASP A 110 -7.85 19.35 -3.69
N ILE A 111 -6.60 19.02 -4.02
CA ILE A 111 -6.12 17.63 -4.12
C ILE A 111 -5.48 17.22 -2.80
N HIS A 112 -5.99 16.13 -2.24
CA HIS A 112 -5.43 15.53 -1.04
C HIS A 112 -4.15 14.78 -1.39
N VAL A 113 -3.00 15.38 -1.08
CA VAL A 113 -1.67 14.81 -1.38
C VAL A 113 -1.46 13.43 -0.77
N ALA A 114 -2.04 13.18 0.41
CA ALA A 114 -1.93 11.90 1.09
C ALA A 114 -2.92 10.86 0.50
N PRO A 115 -2.44 9.73 -0.02
CA PRO A 115 -3.32 8.69 -0.54
C PRO A 115 -4.10 7.98 0.57
N ILE A 116 -5.32 7.57 0.26
CA ILE A 116 -6.22 6.87 1.18
C ILE A 116 -6.50 5.44 0.72
N ASN A 117 -6.57 4.50 1.66
CA ASN A 117 -6.95 3.12 1.39
C ASN A 117 -8.46 3.01 1.16
N GLY A 118 -8.89 2.31 0.11
CA GLY A 118 -10.28 2.10 -0.26
C GLY A 118 -11.14 1.41 0.80
N LYS A 119 -10.54 0.73 1.78
CA LYS A 119 -11.28 0.20 2.95
C LYS A 119 -11.96 1.31 3.77
N TRP A 120 -11.42 2.53 3.72
CA TRP A 120 -11.92 3.74 4.37
C TRP A 120 -12.80 4.58 3.46
N LEU A 121 -13.19 4.06 2.30
CA LEU A 121 -14.05 4.71 1.34
C LEU A 121 -15.38 3.98 1.17
N LYS A 122 -16.41 4.73 0.83
CA LYS A 122 -17.73 4.21 0.48
C LYS A 122 -18.29 5.01 -0.69
N LYS A 123 -18.82 4.32 -1.72
CA LYS A 123 -19.44 4.97 -2.87
C LYS A 123 -20.59 5.86 -2.41
N PHE A 124 -20.60 7.11 -2.89
CA PHE A 124 -21.71 8.03 -2.72
C PHE A 124 -22.73 7.77 -3.82
N TYR A 125 -23.99 7.64 -3.44
CA TYR A 125 -25.11 7.58 -4.36
C TYR A 125 -25.96 8.81 -4.08
N PRO A 126 -26.02 9.79 -5.01
CA PRO A 126 -26.87 10.96 -4.85
C PRO A 126 -28.32 10.50 -4.65
N THR A 127 -28.95 10.96 -3.58
CA THR A 127 -30.39 10.82 -3.39
C THR A 127 -31.10 11.89 -4.23
N MET A 128 -32.39 11.73 -4.52
CA MET A 128 -33.17 12.72 -5.30
C MET A 128 -33.02 14.18 -4.80
N TRP A 129 -32.74 14.36 -3.51
CA TRP A 129 -32.51 15.66 -2.87
C TRP A 129 -31.09 16.22 -3.08
N ASP A 130 -30.10 15.36 -3.31
CA ASP A 130 -28.70 15.75 -3.54
C ASP A 130 -28.49 16.25 -4.98
N SER A 131 -29.27 15.73 -5.95
CA SER A 131 -29.23 16.14 -7.36
C SER A 131 -29.64 17.59 -7.57
N GLN A 132 -30.47 18.15 -6.69
CA GLN A 132 -30.89 19.56 -6.73
C GLN A 132 -29.76 20.49 -6.28
N ALA A 133 -29.00 20.11 -5.24
CA ALA A 133 -27.90 20.91 -4.71
C ALA A 133 -26.68 20.99 -5.64
N VAL A 134 -26.48 19.98 -6.51
CA VAL A 134 -25.43 19.99 -7.55
C VAL A 134 -25.77 20.95 -8.70
N GLN A 135 -27.05 21.27 -8.91
CA GLN A 135 -27.52 22.16 -9.98
C GLN A 135 -27.70 23.62 -9.53
N THR A 136 -27.83 23.87 -8.23
CA THR A 136 -28.18 25.20 -7.69
C THR A 136 -27.01 25.87 -6.96
N ASP A 137 -25.75 25.71 -7.38
CA ASP A 137 -24.66 26.58 -6.91
C ASP A 137 -24.62 27.87 -7.76
N PRO A 138 -24.94 29.06 -7.20
CA PRO A 138 -24.97 30.31 -7.95
C PRO A 138 -23.59 30.81 -8.43
N ARG A 139 -22.48 30.10 -8.11
CA ARG A 139 -21.13 30.51 -8.50
C ARG A 139 -20.73 30.17 -9.94
N ILE A 140 -21.55 29.45 -10.69
CA ILE A 140 -21.30 29.08 -12.09
C ILE A 140 -22.01 30.04 -13.08
N GLU A 141 -22.10 31.35 -12.80
CA GLU A 141 -22.61 32.34 -13.79
C GLU A 141 -21.89 33.69 -13.76
N LYS A 142 -20.65 33.75 -13.26
CA LYS A 142 -19.88 35.02 -13.21
C LYS A 142 -18.53 34.94 -13.91
N GLU A 143 -18.46 34.39 -15.12
CA GLU A 143 -17.29 34.62 -15.98
C GLU A 143 -17.56 34.33 -17.48
N LYS A 144 -18.59 34.94 -18.08
CA LYS A 144 -18.67 35.07 -19.56
C LYS A 144 -19.43 36.33 -19.97
N ASP A 145 -18.99 37.50 -19.53
CA ASP A 145 -19.35 38.77 -20.15
C ASP A 145 -18.14 39.70 -20.11
N GLY A 146 -17.30 39.63 -21.13
CA GLY A 146 -16.12 40.47 -21.28
C GLY A 146 -15.46 40.34 -22.65
N THR A 147 -15.79 41.29 -23.54
CA THR A 147 -15.01 41.71 -24.73
C THR A 147 -15.25 40.84 -26.00
N ALA A 148 -15.61 41.38 -27.18
CA ALA A 148 -15.28 42.68 -27.78
C ALA A 148 -16.41 43.25 -28.67
N VAL A 149 -16.47 44.59 -28.72
CA VAL A 149 -16.96 45.38 -29.87
C VAL A 149 -15.75 45.73 -30.73
#